data_AF-A0A6N7IEI7-F1
#
_entry.id   AF-A0A6N7IEI7-F1
#
_cell.length_a   1.000
_cell.length_b   1.000
_cell.length_c   1.000
_cell.angle_alpha   90.00
_cell.angle_beta   90.00
_cell.angle_gamma   90.00
#
_symmetry.space_group_name_H-M   'P 1'
#
loop_
_entity.id
_entity.type
_entity.pdbx_description
1 polymer ?
#
loop_
_entity_poly.entity_id
_entity_poly.type
_entity_poly.pdbx_seq_one_letter_code
_entity_poly.pdbx_strand_id
1 'polypeptide(L)'
;MKFTPARLGPRETLRVGATGLRTRPTRIVLSALGIAIGIATMVSVLGISESNRADLLNQLDRLGTNMLTVSPGSTLFGEDATLPETAVEMAAAIEPVRNVGATGELDATVRRTDMIPEEETSGIAVAAATDDLLTTLDVAVDRGAWLNDATSRYPAVVLGSVAAERLGVVEPGTQVWIDDRWFTVIGILGPAPLAPEIERSALLGWEAAATYLGFDGAPTTVYERSAPESVEDVRSVLPRTVNPEHPEEVEVSRPSDALAARAAAEGTFTNLFLGLGAVALLVGGVGVANTMIISVLERRHEIGLRRSLGATRGQIRTQFLAESLVLSLIGGIAGGVLGAAATVAYATAQGLPIALHWWVFAAAIAATLLVGSVAGLYPAVRAARVSPTVALGTA
;
A
#
# COMPACT_ATOMS: atom_id res chain seq x y z
N MET A 1 16.93 31.32 -58.68
CA MET A 1 15.61 30.86 -58.18
C MET A 1 15.85 29.94 -56.98
N LYS A 2 15.65 30.40 -55.74
CA LYS A 2 15.76 29.55 -54.54
C LYS A 2 14.42 28.86 -54.32
N PHE A 3 14.28 27.62 -54.78
CA PHE A 3 13.10 26.82 -54.48
C PHE A 3 13.07 26.53 -52.98
N THR A 4 12.08 27.07 -52.29
CA THR A 4 11.85 26.78 -50.89
C THR A 4 11.09 25.46 -50.82
N PRO A 5 11.61 24.41 -50.17
CA PRO A 5 10.92 23.13 -50.12
C PRO A 5 9.58 23.27 -49.41
N ALA A 6 8.52 22.67 -49.98
CA ALA A 6 7.21 22.66 -49.37
C ALA A 6 7.27 21.99 -47.99
N ARG A 7 6.79 22.70 -46.97
CA ARG A 7 6.66 22.17 -45.60
C ARG A 7 5.36 21.38 -45.53
N LEU A 8 5.45 20.09 -45.23
CA LEU A 8 4.28 19.26 -44.97
C LEU A 8 3.59 19.75 -43.71
N GLY A 9 2.26 19.83 -43.75
CA GLY A 9 1.48 20.14 -42.54
C GLY A 9 1.60 19.03 -41.49
N PRO A 10 1.38 19.33 -40.20
CA PRO A 10 1.43 18.32 -39.13
C PRO A 10 0.40 17.19 -39.34
N ARG A 11 -0.79 17.50 -39.87
CA ARG A 11 -1.82 16.51 -40.23
C ARG A 11 -1.37 15.59 -41.37
N GLU A 12 -0.68 16.13 -42.37
CA GLU A 12 -0.16 15.35 -43.50
C GLU A 12 0.98 14.44 -43.06
N THR A 13 1.85 14.93 -42.18
CA THR A 13 2.96 14.13 -41.62
C THR A 13 2.44 12.95 -40.81
N LEU A 14 1.39 13.16 -39.99
CA LEU A 14 0.69 12.09 -39.27
C LEU A 14 0.03 11.08 -40.21
N ARG A 15 -0.70 11.55 -41.22
CA ARG A 15 -1.39 10.66 -42.19
C ARG A 15 -0.40 9.81 -42.99
N VAL A 16 0.71 10.41 -43.42
CA VAL A 16 1.78 9.71 -44.16
C VAL A 16 2.52 8.71 -43.27
N GLY A 17 2.76 9.04 -41.99
CA GLY A 17 3.33 8.13 -41.00
C GLY A 17 2.44 6.92 -40.71
N ALA A 18 1.13 7.15 -40.52
CA ALA A 18 0.16 6.09 -40.25
C ALA A 18 -0.07 5.12 -41.43
N THR A 19 0.22 5.55 -42.66
CA THR A 19 0.05 4.70 -43.86
C THR A 19 1.06 3.55 -43.90
N GLY A 20 2.28 3.77 -43.38
CA GLY A 20 3.31 2.73 -43.25
C GLY A 20 2.89 1.58 -42.34
N LEU A 21 1.97 1.84 -41.40
CA LEU A 21 1.54 0.86 -40.41
C LEU A 21 0.58 -0.21 -40.97
N ARG A 22 -0.08 0.04 -42.10
CA ARG A 22 -1.11 -0.88 -42.64
C ARG A 22 -0.55 -2.07 -43.41
N THR A 23 0.70 -2.01 -43.85
CA THR A 23 1.26 -3.02 -44.76
C THR A 23 1.74 -4.27 -44.02
N ARG A 24 2.02 -4.18 -42.70
CA ARG A 24 2.63 -5.29 -41.91
C ARG A 24 2.13 -5.33 -40.46
N PRO A 25 0.88 -5.77 -40.23
CA PRO A 25 0.20 -5.60 -38.94
C PRO A 25 0.85 -6.39 -37.79
N THR A 26 1.32 -7.61 -38.02
CA THR A 26 1.88 -8.48 -36.96
C THR A 26 3.05 -7.84 -36.25
N ARG A 27 3.99 -7.26 -37.00
CA ARG A 27 5.21 -6.69 -36.45
C ARG A 27 4.97 -5.41 -35.64
N ILE A 28 4.01 -4.63 -36.09
CA ILE A 28 3.58 -3.41 -35.42
C ILE A 28 2.87 -3.76 -34.13
N VAL A 29 2.00 -4.77 -34.16
CA VAL A 29 1.36 -5.31 -32.96
C VAL A 29 2.41 -5.81 -31.96
N LEU A 30 3.39 -6.62 -32.37
CA LEU A 30 4.44 -7.10 -31.45
C LEU A 30 5.27 -5.96 -30.85
N SER A 31 5.58 -4.92 -31.63
CA SER A 31 6.38 -3.78 -31.15
C SER A 31 5.58 -2.89 -30.21
N ALA A 32 4.31 -2.63 -30.57
CA ALA A 32 3.39 -1.87 -29.73
C ALA A 32 3.05 -2.64 -28.45
N LEU A 33 3.00 -3.98 -28.49
CA LEU A 33 2.76 -4.82 -27.33
C LEU A 33 3.89 -4.70 -26.30
N GLY A 34 5.16 -4.67 -26.73
CA GLY A 34 6.29 -4.46 -25.82
C GLY A 34 6.19 -3.12 -25.07
N ILE A 35 5.84 -2.04 -25.78
CA ILE A 35 5.59 -0.74 -25.15
C ILE A 35 4.36 -0.80 -24.25
N ALA A 36 3.27 -1.41 -24.72
CA ALA A 36 2.03 -1.49 -23.98
C ALA A 36 2.20 -2.26 -22.67
N ILE A 37 2.94 -3.36 -22.66
CA ILE A 37 3.26 -4.12 -21.44
C ILE A 37 4.10 -3.25 -20.49
N GLY A 38 5.17 -2.60 -20.98
CA GLY A 38 6.01 -1.74 -20.13
C GLY A 38 5.23 -0.60 -19.48
N ILE A 39 4.33 0.04 -20.23
CA ILE A 39 3.44 1.08 -19.69
C ILE A 39 2.38 0.51 -18.77
N ALA A 40 1.75 -0.61 -19.13
CA ALA A 40 0.76 -1.26 -18.30
C ALA A 40 1.37 -1.57 -16.93
N THR A 41 2.58 -2.13 -16.89
CA THR A 41 3.30 -2.37 -15.63
C THR A 41 3.49 -1.09 -14.82
N MET A 42 3.98 0.00 -15.42
CA MET A 42 4.19 1.26 -14.69
C MET A 42 2.89 1.87 -14.17
N VAL A 43 1.84 1.90 -14.99
CA VAL A 43 0.53 2.44 -14.60
C VAL A 43 -0.11 1.56 -13.52
N SER A 44 -0.04 0.23 -13.67
CA SER A 44 -0.55 -0.70 -12.66
C SER A 44 0.14 -0.51 -11.32
N VAL A 45 1.47 -0.48 -11.30
CA VAL A 45 2.28 -0.32 -10.09
C VAL A 45 1.93 0.99 -9.39
N LEU A 46 1.95 2.12 -10.11
CA LEU A 46 1.60 3.41 -9.53
C LEU A 46 0.16 3.44 -9.03
N GLY A 47 -0.78 2.93 -9.82
CA GLY A 47 -2.20 2.91 -9.45
C GLY A 47 -2.48 2.02 -8.24
N ILE A 48 -1.80 0.88 -8.12
CA ILE A 48 -1.91 -0.02 -6.96
C ILE A 48 -1.34 0.66 -5.72
N SER A 49 -0.13 1.23 -5.81
CA SER A 49 0.48 1.96 -4.69
C SER A 49 -0.40 3.12 -4.21
N GLU A 50 -0.96 3.91 -5.12
CA GLU A 50 -1.86 5.01 -4.77
C GLU A 50 -3.17 4.50 -4.13
N SER A 51 -3.67 3.35 -4.57
CA SER A 51 -4.88 2.74 -4.00
C SER A 51 -4.64 2.22 -2.58
N ASN A 52 -3.48 1.59 -2.33
CA ASN A 52 -3.07 1.16 -0.98
C ASN A 52 -2.89 2.36 -0.05
N ARG A 53 -2.20 3.40 -0.53
CA ARG A 53 -2.02 4.64 0.23
C ARG A 53 -3.36 5.28 0.58
N ALA A 54 -4.28 5.35 -0.39
CA ALA A 54 -5.62 5.89 -0.16
C ALA A 54 -6.41 5.05 0.84
N ASP A 55 -6.23 3.73 0.85
CA ASP A 55 -6.84 2.86 1.86
C ASP A 55 -6.29 3.13 3.26
N LEU A 56 -4.96 3.21 3.42
CA LEU A 56 -4.33 3.54 4.70
C LEU A 56 -4.80 4.90 5.23
N LEU A 57 -4.93 5.90 4.35
CA LEU A 57 -5.47 7.22 4.73
C LEU A 57 -6.94 7.13 5.14
N ASN A 58 -7.78 6.38 4.41
CA ASN A 58 -9.17 6.15 4.81
C ASN A 58 -9.27 5.40 6.15
N GLN A 59 -8.35 4.45 6.43
CA GLN A 59 -8.29 3.77 7.71
C GLN A 59 -7.93 4.75 8.83
N LEU A 60 -6.92 5.60 8.62
CA LEU A 60 -6.56 6.67 9.56
C LEU A 60 -7.73 7.63 9.84
N ASP A 61 -8.45 8.04 8.79
CA ASP A 61 -9.61 8.94 8.91
C ASP A 61 -10.76 8.29 9.70
N ARG A 62 -10.97 6.98 9.54
CA ARG A 62 -12.01 6.24 10.30
C ARG A 62 -11.62 6.00 11.75
N LEU A 63 -10.37 5.59 11.99
CA LEU A 63 -9.88 5.23 13.32
C LEU A 63 -9.61 6.46 14.20
N GLY A 64 -9.38 7.61 13.56
CA GLY A 64 -9.00 8.85 14.21
C GLY A 64 -7.53 8.86 14.66
N THR A 65 -7.01 10.06 14.85
CA THR A 65 -5.63 10.30 15.35
C THR A 65 -5.64 10.74 16.82
N ASN A 66 -6.72 10.45 17.54
CA ASN A 66 -6.99 10.95 18.88
C ASN A 66 -6.89 9.88 19.97
N MET A 67 -6.17 8.79 19.68
CA MET A 67 -5.88 7.74 20.65
C MET A 67 -4.42 7.78 21.04
N LEU A 68 -4.14 7.88 22.33
CA LEU A 68 -2.79 7.69 22.88
C LEU A 68 -2.74 6.38 23.67
N THR A 69 -1.55 5.79 23.69
CA THR A 69 -1.24 4.65 24.54
C THR A 69 -0.16 5.06 25.53
N VAL A 70 -0.34 4.61 26.76
CA VAL A 70 0.58 4.81 27.87
C VAL A 70 1.05 3.44 28.30
N SER A 71 2.35 3.21 28.24
CA SER A 71 3.00 1.96 28.66
C SER A 71 4.14 2.27 29.63
N PRO A 72 4.54 1.30 30.46
CA PRO A 72 5.77 1.45 31.21
C PRO A 72 6.96 1.58 30.23
N GLY A 73 7.84 2.52 30.53
CA GLY A 73 9.15 2.64 29.91
C GLY A 73 10.19 1.84 30.69
N SER A 74 11.39 2.41 30.81
CA SER A 74 12.50 1.82 31.56
C SER A 74 12.86 2.69 32.77
N THR A 75 13.20 2.05 33.89
CA THR A 75 13.73 2.74 35.07
C THR A 75 15.11 3.35 34.78
N LEU A 76 15.60 4.22 35.68
CA LEU A 76 16.95 4.79 35.59
C LEU A 76 18.07 3.74 35.55
N PHE A 77 17.79 2.52 36.00
CA PHE A 77 18.74 1.40 36.01
C PHE A 77 18.57 0.46 34.81
N GLY A 78 17.62 0.75 33.92
CA GLY A 78 17.34 -0.04 32.72
C GLY A 78 16.49 -1.29 32.97
N GLU A 79 15.75 -1.33 34.07
CA GLU A 79 14.77 -2.37 34.38
C GLU A 79 13.39 -1.98 33.82
N ASP A 80 12.51 -2.95 33.65
CA ASP A 80 11.13 -2.70 33.22
C ASP A 80 10.38 -1.93 34.31
N ALA A 81 9.83 -0.77 33.97
CA ALA A 81 9.02 0.00 34.89
C ALA A 81 7.63 -0.63 35.06
N THR A 82 6.91 -0.21 36.09
CA THR A 82 5.51 -0.60 36.30
C THR A 82 4.65 0.66 36.42
N LEU A 83 3.46 0.62 35.82
CA LEU A 83 2.50 1.70 36.01
C LEU A 83 1.78 1.50 37.36
N PRO A 84 1.45 2.58 38.07
CA PRO A 84 0.67 2.47 39.30
C PRO A 84 -0.76 2.00 38.99
N GLU A 85 -1.41 1.31 39.94
CA GLU A 85 -2.81 0.87 39.82
C GLU A 85 -3.77 2.06 39.55
N THR A 86 -3.43 3.25 40.05
CA THR A 86 -4.20 4.48 39.86
C THR A 86 -4.05 5.10 38.47
N ALA A 87 -3.20 4.56 37.60
CA ALA A 87 -2.90 5.11 36.28
C ALA A 87 -4.15 5.37 35.43
N VAL A 88 -5.10 4.44 35.46
CA VAL A 88 -6.36 4.53 34.69
C VAL A 88 -7.21 5.70 35.17
N GLU A 89 -7.41 5.82 36.49
CA GLU A 89 -8.19 6.89 37.11
C GLU A 89 -7.54 8.26 36.88
N MET A 90 -6.21 8.33 37.01
CA MET A 90 -5.44 9.55 36.81
C MET A 90 -5.48 10.02 35.35
N ALA A 91 -5.40 9.09 34.38
CA ALA A 91 -5.57 9.43 32.96
C ALA A 91 -6.99 9.94 32.68
N ALA A 92 -8.02 9.32 33.28
CA ALA A 92 -9.41 9.72 33.11
C ALA A 92 -9.73 11.08 33.75
N ALA A 93 -8.95 11.51 34.75
CA ALA A 93 -9.12 12.81 35.41
C ALA A 93 -8.66 14.01 34.56
N ILE A 94 -7.99 13.78 33.42
CA ILE A 94 -7.55 14.83 32.51
C ILE A 94 -8.75 15.34 31.70
N GLU A 95 -9.15 16.60 31.88
CA GLU A 95 -10.42 17.13 31.34
C GLU A 95 -10.68 16.84 29.84
N PRO A 96 -9.71 16.98 28.90
CA PRO A 96 -9.96 16.68 27.49
C PRO A 96 -10.08 15.17 27.15
N VAL A 97 -9.77 14.27 28.07
CA VAL A 97 -9.89 12.81 27.89
C VAL A 97 -11.36 12.42 28.00
N ARG A 98 -11.85 11.66 27.02
CA ARG A 98 -13.26 11.24 26.92
C ARG A 98 -13.47 9.82 27.42
N ASN A 99 -12.58 8.91 27.02
CA ASN A 99 -12.64 7.51 27.37
C ASN A 99 -11.24 7.03 27.74
N VAL A 100 -11.17 6.15 28.73
CA VAL A 100 -9.95 5.45 29.13
C VAL A 100 -10.28 3.99 29.28
N GLY A 101 -9.41 3.14 28.77
CA GLY A 101 -9.45 1.70 28.99
C GLY A 101 -8.03 1.20 29.22
N ALA A 102 -7.88 0.06 29.86
CA ALA A 102 -6.57 -0.49 30.12
C ALA A 102 -6.55 -2.00 29.96
N THR A 103 -5.35 -2.50 29.70
CA THR A 103 -5.00 -3.90 29.79
C THR A 103 -3.88 -4.10 30.81
N GLY A 104 -3.92 -5.22 31.52
CA GLY A 104 -2.81 -5.72 32.34
C GLY A 104 -2.42 -7.09 31.83
N GLU A 105 -1.21 -7.24 31.30
CA GLU A 105 -0.72 -8.54 30.84
C GLU A 105 -0.42 -9.43 32.04
N LEU A 106 -0.80 -10.71 31.94
CA LEU A 106 -0.54 -11.71 32.95
C LEU A 106 0.49 -12.71 32.43
N ASP A 107 1.33 -13.20 33.34
CA ASP A 107 2.18 -14.37 33.09
C ASP A 107 1.33 -15.65 33.15
N ALA A 108 0.46 -15.83 32.15
CA ALA A 108 -0.45 -16.95 32.03
C ALA A 108 -0.52 -17.42 30.57
N THR A 109 -0.73 -18.73 30.38
CA THR A 109 -0.83 -19.33 29.04
C THR A 109 -2.28 -19.70 28.71
N VAL A 110 -2.69 -19.46 27.47
CA VAL A 110 -4.00 -19.90 26.95
C VAL A 110 -3.85 -20.99 25.90
N ARG A 111 -4.63 -22.05 26.06
CA ARG A 111 -4.60 -23.25 25.24
C ARG A 111 -6.01 -23.70 24.87
N ARG A 112 -6.13 -24.46 23.78
CA ARG A 112 -7.43 -24.98 23.36
C ARG A 112 -7.94 -26.10 24.29
N THR A 113 -7.04 -26.84 24.91
CA THR A 113 -7.34 -27.91 25.87
C THR A 113 -6.19 -28.08 26.83
N ASP A 114 -6.48 -28.61 28.02
CA ASP A 114 -5.55 -29.09 29.03
C ASP A 114 -4.51 -30.12 28.52
N MET A 115 -4.82 -30.83 27.44
CA MET A 115 -3.94 -31.83 26.81
C MET A 115 -2.81 -31.24 25.94
N ILE A 116 -2.84 -29.94 25.64
CA ILE A 116 -1.77 -29.26 24.89
C ILE A 116 -0.65 -28.89 25.88
N PRO A 117 0.64 -29.16 25.58
CA PRO A 117 1.75 -28.76 26.45
C PRO A 117 1.74 -27.25 26.74
N GLU A 118 2.19 -26.86 27.92
CA GLU A 118 2.19 -25.46 28.36
C GLU A 118 3.07 -24.56 27.49
N GLU A 119 4.12 -25.13 26.88
CA GLU A 119 5.04 -24.43 25.99
C GLU A 119 4.40 -24.06 24.64
N GLU A 120 3.26 -24.65 24.29
CA GLU A 120 2.55 -24.41 23.02
C GLU A 120 1.47 -23.33 23.16
N THR A 121 1.89 -22.11 23.47
CA THR A 121 0.99 -20.95 23.70
C THR A 121 0.38 -20.34 22.44
N SER A 122 0.84 -20.76 21.25
CA SER A 122 0.48 -20.16 19.96
C SER A 122 0.72 -18.64 19.87
N GLY A 123 1.57 -18.09 20.75
CA GLY A 123 1.86 -16.66 20.82
C GLY A 123 0.62 -15.80 21.10
N ILE A 124 -0.25 -16.29 21.99
CA ILE A 124 -1.44 -15.58 22.46
C ILE A 124 -1.18 -15.13 23.89
N ALA A 125 -1.30 -13.83 24.15
CA ALA A 125 -1.14 -13.27 25.48
C ALA A 125 -2.44 -13.42 26.28
N VAL A 126 -2.32 -13.46 27.59
CA VAL A 126 -3.46 -13.42 28.51
C VAL A 126 -3.45 -12.06 29.18
N ALA A 127 -4.54 -11.32 29.09
CA ALA A 127 -4.61 -9.96 29.61
C ALA A 127 -5.90 -9.71 30.39
N ALA A 128 -5.79 -9.04 31.53
CA ALA A 128 -6.90 -8.37 32.19
C ALA A 128 -7.30 -7.16 31.35
N ALA A 129 -8.59 -6.88 31.27
CA ALA A 129 -9.15 -5.75 30.54
C ALA A 129 -10.18 -5.02 31.40
N THR A 130 -10.18 -3.70 31.33
CA THR A 130 -11.25 -2.86 31.89
C THR A 130 -12.51 -2.97 31.03
N ASP A 131 -13.68 -2.78 31.63
CA ASP A 131 -14.96 -2.87 30.90
C ASP A 131 -15.07 -1.81 29.77
N ASP A 132 -14.47 -0.63 29.94
CA ASP A 132 -14.47 0.47 28.96
C ASP A 132 -13.45 0.33 27.82
N LEU A 133 -12.70 -0.77 27.76
CA LEU A 133 -11.62 -0.96 26.78
C LEU A 133 -12.13 -0.87 25.33
N LEU A 134 -13.23 -1.56 24.99
CA LEU A 134 -13.74 -1.56 23.62
C LEU A 134 -14.25 -0.18 23.19
N THR A 135 -14.91 0.54 24.10
CA THR A 135 -15.37 1.91 23.85
C THR A 135 -14.19 2.85 23.58
N THR A 136 -13.07 2.62 24.27
CA THR A 136 -11.83 3.39 24.09
C THR A 136 -11.12 3.03 22.79
N LEU A 137 -11.07 1.75 22.42
CA LEU A 137 -10.44 1.32 21.17
C LEU A 137 -11.29 1.60 19.93
N ASP A 138 -12.60 1.80 20.10
CA ASP A 138 -13.61 1.84 19.02
C ASP A 138 -13.65 0.52 18.23
N VAL A 139 -13.64 -0.60 18.97
CA VAL A 139 -13.63 -1.97 18.42
C VAL A 139 -14.96 -2.65 18.68
N ALA A 140 -15.55 -3.24 17.64
CA ALA A 140 -16.78 -3.99 17.73
C ALA A 140 -16.54 -5.48 18.04
N VAL A 141 -17.50 -6.10 18.71
CA VAL A 141 -17.55 -7.57 18.89
C VAL A 141 -18.11 -8.19 17.60
N ASP A 142 -17.38 -9.13 16.99
CA ASP A 142 -17.84 -9.86 15.79
C ASP A 142 -18.89 -10.90 16.17
N ARG A 143 -18.65 -11.66 17.25
CA ARG A 143 -19.57 -12.69 17.75
C ARG A 143 -19.64 -12.68 19.26
N GLY A 144 -20.84 -12.87 19.82
CA GLY A 144 -21.06 -12.98 21.26
C GLY A 144 -21.22 -11.63 21.93
N ALA A 145 -20.60 -11.47 23.10
CA ALA A 145 -20.69 -10.26 23.91
C ALA A 145 -19.34 -9.85 24.50
N TRP A 146 -19.21 -8.57 24.83
CA TRP A 146 -18.10 -8.05 25.63
C TRP A 146 -18.33 -8.31 27.12
N LEU A 147 -17.26 -8.12 27.89
CA LEU A 147 -17.25 -8.10 29.35
C LEU A 147 -18.14 -6.96 29.89
N ASN A 148 -18.61 -7.13 31.12
CA ASN A 148 -19.44 -6.20 31.89
C ASN A 148 -19.35 -6.56 33.37
N ASP A 149 -19.82 -5.69 34.26
CA ASP A 149 -19.77 -5.84 35.73
C ASP A 149 -20.16 -7.23 36.25
N ALA A 150 -21.11 -7.92 35.58
CA ALA A 150 -21.52 -9.25 35.98
C ALA A 150 -20.55 -10.33 35.46
N THR A 151 -20.22 -10.31 34.17
CA THR A 151 -19.38 -11.33 33.54
C THR A 151 -17.90 -11.21 33.91
N SER A 152 -17.43 -9.99 34.24
CA SER A 152 -16.03 -9.68 34.56
C SER A 152 -15.55 -10.31 35.88
N ARG A 153 -16.46 -10.91 36.65
CA ARG A 153 -16.18 -11.63 37.91
C ARG A 153 -16.09 -13.15 37.77
N TYR A 154 -16.58 -13.68 36.66
CA TYR A 154 -16.65 -15.13 36.40
C TYR A 154 -15.51 -15.56 35.48
N PRO A 155 -15.22 -16.88 35.37
CA PRO A 155 -14.23 -17.39 34.43
C PRO A 155 -14.75 -17.31 32.97
N ALA A 156 -14.93 -16.08 32.50
CA ALA A 156 -15.31 -15.70 31.17
C ALA A 156 -14.12 -15.04 30.47
N VAL A 157 -14.00 -15.28 29.16
CA VAL A 157 -12.91 -14.73 28.34
C VAL A 157 -13.47 -14.22 27.02
N VAL A 158 -12.91 -13.12 26.53
CA VAL A 158 -13.15 -12.62 25.18
C VAL A 158 -11.87 -12.78 24.39
N LEU A 159 -11.96 -13.35 23.19
CA LEU A 159 -10.79 -13.58 22.34
C LEU A 159 -10.65 -12.46 21.32
N GLY A 160 -9.43 -11.97 21.13
CA GLY A 160 -9.06 -11.21 19.94
C GLY A 160 -9.28 -12.02 18.66
N SER A 161 -9.43 -11.35 17.52
CA SER A 161 -9.70 -11.98 16.22
C SER A 161 -8.63 -13.03 15.84
N VAL A 162 -7.35 -12.70 16.01
CA VAL A 162 -6.22 -13.60 15.71
C VAL A 162 -6.10 -14.70 16.75
N ALA A 163 -6.36 -14.40 18.03
CA ALA A 163 -6.36 -15.41 19.11
C ALA A 163 -7.44 -16.48 18.86
N ALA A 164 -8.65 -16.06 18.48
CA ALA A 164 -9.75 -16.96 18.15
C ALA A 164 -9.41 -17.85 16.93
N GLU A 165 -8.84 -17.27 15.87
CA GLU A 165 -8.41 -18.04 14.69
C GLU A 165 -7.35 -19.08 15.04
N ARG A 166 -6.31 -18.69 15.79
CA ARG A 166 -5.22 -19.59 16.20
C ARG A 166 -5.68 -20.72 17.10
N LEU A 167 -6.61 -20.44 18.01
CA LEU A 167 -7.21 -21.46 18.88
C LEU A 167 -8.30 -22.28 18.16
N GLY A 168 -8.66 -21.94 16.92
CA GLY A 168 -9.75 -22.55 16.17
C GLY A 168 -11.13 -22.33 16.82
N VAL A 169 -11.31 -21.23 17.57
CA VAL A 169 -12.57 -20.87 18.22
C VAL A 169 -13.37 -20.02 17.25
N VAL A 170 -14.52 -20.54 16.81
CA VAL A 170 -15.39 -19.84 15.85
C VAL A 170 -16.68 -19.32 16.48
N GLU A 171 -17.10 -19.87 17.63
CA GLU A 171 -18.36 -19.51 18.27
C GLU A 171 -18.20 -19.34 19.79
N PRO A 172 -18.89 -18.34 20.38
CA PRO A 172 -19.03 -18.22 21.84
C PRO A 172 -19.65 -19.48 22.47
N GLY A 173 -19.37 -19.69 23.75
CA GLY A 173 -19.76 -20.89 24.51
C GLY A 173 -18.70 -21.99 24.50
N THR A 174 -17.68 -21.89 23.63
CA THR A 174 -16.51 -22.75 23.65
C THR A 174 -15.67 -22.50 24.91
N GLN A 175 -15.09 -23.52 25.51
CA GLN A 175 -14.15 -23.36 26.62
C GLN A 175 -12.70 -23.39 26.14
N VAL A 176 -11.85 -22.60 26.79
CA VAL A 176 -10.40 -22.59 26.62
C VAL A 176 -9.74 -22.81 27.98
N TRP A 177 -8.54 -23.36 27.97
CA TRP A 177 -7.78 -23.67 29.16
C TRP A 177 -6.74 -22.57 29.40
N ILE A 178 -6.82 -21.89 30.55
CA ILE A 178 -5.91 -20.81 30.94
C ILE A 178 -5.31 -21.18 32.30
N ASP A 179 -3.98 -21.33 32.37
CA ASP A 179 -3.19 -21.56 33.60
C ASP A 179 -3.86 -22.53 34.61
N ASP A 180 -4.27 -23.69 34.12
CA ASP A 180 -4.94 -24.76 34.88
C ASP A 180 -6.44 -24.60 35.20
N ARG A 181 -7.15 -23.76 34.43
CA ARG A 181 -8.61 -23.60 34.57
C ARG A 181 -9.34 -23.42 33.25
N TRP A 182 -10.57 -23.91 33.21
CA TRP A 182 -11.49 -23.66 32.10
C TRP A 182 -12.13 -22.27 32.19
N PHE A 183 -11.96 -21.49 31.13
CA PHE A 183 -12.67 -20.24 30.90
C PHE A 183 -13.63 -20.39 29.72
N THR A 184 -14.81 -19.80 29.84
CA THR A 184 -15.82 -19.84 28.77
C THR A 184 -15.67 -18.62 27.86
N VAL A 185 -15.49 -18.86 26.56
CA VAL A 185 -15.42 -17.80 25.56
C VAL A 185 -16.80 -17.18 25.41
N ILE A 186 -16.98 -15.92 25.82
CA ILE A 186 -18.27 -15.23 25.71
C ILE A 186 -18.34 -14.32 24.48
N GLY A 187 -17.19 -13.99 23.88
CA GLY A 187 -17.11 -13.14 22.71
C GLY A 187 -15.83 -13.32 21.91
N ILE A 188 -15.90 -12.90 20.65
CA ILE A 188 -14.78 -12.80 19.72
C ILE A 188 -14.80 -11.38 19.15
N LEU A 189 -13.69 -10.66 19.28
CA LEU A 189 -13.55 -9.29 18.80
C LEU A 189 -13.35 -9.25 17.28
N GLY A 190 -13.78 -8.15 16.68
CA GLY A 190 -13.36 -7.77 15.33
C GLY A 190 -11.91 -7.29 15.30
N PRO A 191 -11.41 -6.91 14.11
CA PRO A 191 -10.07 -6.33 13.96
C PRO A 191 -9.89 -5.05 14.77
N ALA A 192 -8.71 -4.89 15.38
CA ALA A 192 -8.29 -3.75 16.19
C ALA A 192 -6.96 -3.19 15.64
N PRO A 193 -6.97 -2.49 14.49
CA PRO A 193 -5.76 -2.10 13.78
C PRO A 193 -4.86 -1.11 14.54
N LEU A 194 -5.42 -0.36 15.49
CA LEU A 194 -4.65 0.54 16.38
C LEU A 194 -4.08 -0.16 17.62
N ALA A 195 -4.52 -1.39 17.93
CA ALA A 195 -4.04 -2.17 19.07
C ALA A 195 -3.87 -3.66 18.68
N PRO A 196 -2.88 -4.01 17.85
CA PRO A 196 -2.65 -5.38 17.36
C PRO A 196 -2.39 -6.44 18.45
N GLU A 197 -1.98 -6.01 19.63
CA GLU A 197 -1.83 -6.79 20.86
C GLU A 197 -3.18 -7.36 21.33
N ILE A 198 -4.25 -6.56 21.22
CA ILE A 198 -5.61 -6.97 21.59
C ILE A 198 -6.11 -8.10 20.68
N GLU A 199 -5.80 -8.04 19.38
CA GLU A 199 -6.15 -9.11 18.43
C GLU A 199 -5.51 -10.46 18.79
N ARG A 200 -4.35 -10.44 19.44
CA ARG A 200 -3.56 -11.62 19.84
C ARG A 200 -3.70 -11.95 21.32
N SER A 201 -4.76 -11.48 21.97
CA SER A 201 -4.95 -11.67 23.40
C SER A 201 -6.23 -12.45 23.73
N ALA A 202 -6.19 -13.16 24.85
CA ALA A 202 -7.33 -13.66 25.58
C ALA A 202 -7.60 -12.70 26.75
N LEU A 203 -8.74 -11.99 26.67
CA LEU A 203 -9.09 -10.87 27.54
C LEU A 203 -10.04 -11.33 28.63
N LEU A 204 -9.69 -11.05 29.88
CA LEU A 204 -10.46 -11.36 31.07
C LEU A 204 -10.88 -10.08 31.78
N GLY A 205 -11.98 -10.13 32.54
CA GLY A 205 -12.32 -9.01 33.42
C GLY A 205 -11.26 -8.82 34.51
N TRP A 206 -11.00 -7.58 34.90
CA TRP A 206 -10.02 -7.21 35.93
C TRP A 206 -10.22 -8.01 37.24
N GLU A 207 -11.46 -8.12 37.72
CA GLU A 207 -11.78 -8.86 38.95
C GLU A 207 -11.56 -10.38 38.81
N ALA A 208 -11.93 -10.98 37.67
CA ALA A 208 -11.69 -12.40 37.40
C ALA A 208 -10.19 -12.71 37.29
N ALA A 209 -9.42 -11.83 36.64
CA ALA A 209 -7.97 -11.95 36.54
C ALA A 209 -7.31 -11.91 37.93
N ALA A 210 -7.70 -10.97 38.80
CA ALA A 210 -7.19 -10.89 40.16
C ALA A 210 -7.56 -12.13 41.00
N THR A 211 -8.81 -12.59 40.88
CA THR A 211 -9.32 -13.72 41.67
C THR A 211 -8.75 -15.06 41.25
N TYR A 212 -8.54 -15.28 39.95
CA TYR A 212 -8.23 -16.60 39.41
C TYR A 212 -6.80 -16.76 38.92
N LEU A 213 -6.14 -15.67 38.53
CA LEU A 213 -4.82 -15.67 37.91
C LEU A 213 -3.81 -14.79 38.67
N GLY A 214 -4.18 -14.25 39.84
CA GLY A 214 -3.27 -13.52 40.71
C GLY A 214 -2.81 -12.16 40.16
N PHE A 215 -3.59 -11.55 39.27
CA PHE A 215 -3.29 -10.23 38.74
C PHE A 215 -3.20 -9.17 39.85
N ASP A 216 -2.16 -8.35 39.80
CA ASP A 216 -1.80 -7.37 40.83
C ASP A 216 -2.60 -6.05 40.74
N GLY A 217 -3.36 -5.86 39.66
CA GLY A 217 -4.17 -4.67 39.43
C GLY A 217 -3.44 -3.58 38.64
N ALA A 218 -2.13 -3.73 38.39
CA ALA A 218 -1.34 -2.75 37.67
C ALA A 218 -1.54 -2.89 36.14
N PRO A 219 -1.91 -1.82 35.43
CA PRO A 219 -2.05 -1.88 33.99
C PRO A 219 -0.68 -1.96 33.30
N THR A 220 -0.55 -2.79 32.27
CA THR A 220 0.61 -2.79 31.37
C THR A 220 0.44 -1.83 30.20
N THR A 221 -0.80 -1.53 29.83
CA THR A 221 -1.08 -0.51 28.81
C THR A 221 -2.39 0.21 29.14
N VAL A 222 -2.34 1.53 29.17
CA VAL A 222 -3.53 2.39 29.28
C VAL A 222 -3.77 3.04 27.92
N TYR A 223 -4.96 2.88 27.40
CA TYR A 223 -5.45 3.51 26.19
C TYR A 223 -6.32 4.69 26.60
N GLU A 224 -6.14 5.83 25.95
CA GLU A 224 -7.01 6.99 26.13
C GLU A 224 -7.47 7.51 24.78
N ARG A 225 -8.70 8.04 24.74
CA ARG A 225 -9.16 8.89 23.64
C ARG A 225 -9.52 10.27 24.13
N SER A 226 -8.88 11.26 23.54
CA SER A 226 -9.07 12.68 23.84
C SER A 226 -9.73 13.42 22.68
N ALA A 227 -10.11 14.68 22.90
CA ALA A 227 -10.55 15.55 21.81
C ALA A 227 -9.40 15.74 20.79
N PRO A 228 -9.64 15.62 19.46
CA PRO A 228 -8.58 15.72 18.44
C PRO A 228 -7.70 16.98 18.54
N GLU A 229 -8.28 18.10 18.96
CA GLU A 229 -7.61 19.38 19.15
C GLU A 229 -6.68 19.43 20.38
N SER A 230 -6.86 18.53 21.33
CA SER A 230 -6.14 18.53 22.63
C SER A 230 -5.16 17.37 22.78
N VAL A 231 -5.03 16.50 21.78
CA VAL A 231 -4.21 15.27 21.88
C VAL A 231 -2.76 15.58 22.25
N GLU A 232 -2.17 16.64 21.70
CA GLU A 232 -0.76 16.98 22.01
C GLU A 232 -0.61 17.58 23.42
N ASP A 233 -1.61 18.35 23.87
CA ASP A 233 -1.63 18.89 25.23
C ASP A 233 -1.77 17.75 26.24
N VAL A 234 -2.69 16.80 26.00
CA VAL A 234 -2.89 15.59 26.80
C VAL A 234 -1.62 14.75 26.83
N ARG A 235 -1.00 14.50 25.66
CA ARG A 235 0.28 13.77 25.55
C ARG A 235 1.37 14.36 26.43
N SER A 236 1.44 15.68 26.54
CA SER A 236 2.49 16.37 27.30
C SER A 236 2.33 16.25 28.82
N VAL A 237 1.10 16.05 29.31
CA VAL A 237 0.81 15.97 30.75
C VAL A 237 0.63 14.54 31.24
N LEU A 238 0.24 13.61 30.36
CA LEU A 238 -0.04 12.20 30.69
C LEU A 238 1.03 11.55 31.57
N PRO A 239 2.34 11.60 31.26
CA PRO A 239 3.36 10.97 32.10
C PRO A 239 3.34 11.43 33.56
N ARG A 240 3.22 12.75 33.76
CA ARG A 240 3.24 13.40 35.09
C ARG A 240 1.94 13.23 35.85
N THR A 241 0.85 12.95 35.14
CA THR A 241 -0.45 12.70 35.76
C THR A 241 -0.59 11.23 36.14
N VAL A 242 -0.20 10.32 35.23
CA VAL A 242 -0.33 8.87 35.42
C VAL A 242 0.65 8.34 36.46
N ASN A 243 1.92 8.76 36.43
CA ASN A 243 2.91 8.42 37.43
C ASN A 243 3.64 9.68 37.92
N PRO A 244 3.07 10.41 38.90
CA PRO A 244 3.68 11.63 39.42
C PRO A 244 5.02 11.41 40.12
N GLU A 245 5.26 10.20 40.66
CA GLU A 245 6.50 9.86 41.36
C GLU A 245 7.65 9.64 40.37
N HIS A 246 7.37 8.96 39.25
CA HIS A 246 8.34 8.61 38.22
C HIS A 246 7.82 8.88 36.79
N PRO A 247 7.65 10.15 36.38
CA PRO A 247 7.11 10.49 35.07
C PRO A 247 8.02 10.09 33.90
N GLU A 248 9.33 9.97 34.13
CA GLU A 248 10.31 9.50 33.15
C GLU A 248 10.17 8.01 32.80
N GLU A 249 9.50 7.24 33.65
CA GLU A 249 9.26 5.81 33.48
C GLU A 249 7.98 5.51 32.70
N VAL A 250 7.32 6.55 32.17
CA VAL A 250 6.07 6.43 31.42
C VAL A 250 6.33 6.79 29.96
N GLU A 251 6.07 5.84 29.07
CA GLU A 251 6.13 6.06 27.62
C GLU A 251 4.74 6.36 27.08
N VAL A 252 4.63 7.42 26.26
CA VAL A 252 3.38 7.79 25.61
C VAL A 252 3.55 7.80 24.09
N SER A 253 2.80 6.93 23.44
CA SER A 253 2.83 6.74 22.00
C SER A 253 1.46 7.04 21.38
N ARG A 254 1.45 7.31 20.06
CA ARG A 254 0.22 7.48 19.28
C ARG A 254 0.20 6.41 18.19
N PRO A 255 -0.62 5.35 18.29
CA PRO A 255 -0.61 4.26 17.32
C PRO A 255 -0.86 4.71 15.87
N SER A 256 -1.63 5.79 15.66
CA SER A 256 -1.86 6.35 14.33
C SER A 256 -0.59 6.88 13.65
N ASP A 257 0.45 7.26 14.40
CA ASP A 257 1.71 7.74 13.83
C ASP A 257 2.43 6.64 13.06
N ALA A 258 2.32 5.38 13.50
CA ALA A 258 2.90 4.23 12.80
C ALA A 258 2.19 3.98 11.46
N LEU A 259 0.87 4.10 11.42
CA LEU A 259 0.07 4.00 10.19
C LEU A 259 0.39 5.17 9.23
N ALA A 260 0.51 6.39 9.75
CA ALA A 260 0.91 7.56 8.97
C ALA A 260 2.33 7.42 8.40
N ALA A 261 3.27 6.90 9.20
CA ALA A 261 4.62 6.60 8.76
C ALA A 261 4.66 5.52 7.67
N ARG A 262 3.83 4.47 7.77
CA ARG A 262 3.66 3.45 6.72
C ARG A 262 3.13 4.06 5.43
N ALA A 263 2.08 4.88 5.50
CA ALA A 263 1.52 5.58 4.34
C ALA A 263 2.55 6.53 3.69
N ALA A 264 3.48 7.11 4.46
CA ALA A 264 4.60 7.89 3.94
C ALA A 264 5.72 7.03 3.33
N ALA A 265 5.97 5.83 3.87
CA ALA A 265 7.06 4.94 3.47
C ALA A 265 6.78 4.06 2.24
N GLU A 266 5.51 3.88 1.84
CA GLU A 266 5.11 3.09 0.65
C GLU A 266 5.81 3.51 -0.66
N GLY A 267 6.42 4.70 -0.71
CA GLY A 267 7.23 5.16 -1.84
C GLY A 267 8.43 4.26 -2.19
N THR A 268 8.98 3.50 -1.24
CA THR A 268 10.22 2.73 -1.48
C THR A 268 10.03 1.56 -2.44
N PHE A 269 8.97 0.76 -2.27
CA PHE A 269 8.67 -0.37 -3.18
C PHE A 269 8.23 0.11 -4.56
N THR A 270 7.54 1.24 -4.62
CA THR A 270 7.11 1.88 -5.86
C THR A 270 8.31 2.15 -6.78
N ASN A 271 9.45 2.60 -6.23
CA ASN A 271 10.65 2.86 -7.02
C ASN A 271 11.25 1.60 -7.66
N LEU A 272 11.27 0.47 -6.96
CA LEU A 272 11.78 -0.80 -7.50
C LEU A 272 10.93 -1.27 -8.68
N PHE A 273 9.60 -1.22 -8.53
CA PHE A 273 8.67 -1.63 -9.57
C PHE A 273 8.61 -0.66 -10.75
N LEU A 274 8.77 0.65 -10.50
CA LEU A 274 8.98 1.64 -11.56
C LEU A 274 10.26 1.35 -12.35
N GLY A 275 11.34 0.96 -11.67
CA GLY A 275 12.59 0.52 -12.31
C GLY A 275 12.36 -0.67 -13.25
N LEU A 276 11.59 -1.67 -12.80
CA LEU A 276 11.22 -2.82 -13.64
C LEU A 276 10.37 -2.40 -14.84
N GLY A 277 9.39 -1.50 -14.63
CA GLY A 277 8.59 -0.93 -15.70
C GLY A 277 9.42 -0.14 -16.72
N ALA A 278 10.43 0.60 -16.26
CA ALA A 278 11.36 1.31 -17.12
C ALA A 278 12.21 0.35 -17.97
N VAL A 279 12.70 -0.75 -17.40
CA VAL A 279 13.42 -1.80 -18.16
C VAL A 279 12.49 -2.44 -19.19
N ALA A 280 11.26 -2.78 -18.83
CA ALA A 280 10.27 -3.32 -19.77
C ALA A 280 9.98 -2.34 -20.92
N LEU A 281 9.86 -1.04 -20.61
CA LEU A 281 9.70 0.00 -21.62
C LEU A 281 10.94 0.13 -22.53
N LEU A 282 12.15 0.00 -21.99
CA LEU A 282 13.39 -0.01 -22.78
C LEU A 282 13.42 -1.21 -23.75
N VAL A 283 13.05 -2.41 -23.30
CA VAL A 283 12.94 -3.60 -24.16
C VAL A 283 11.90 -3.36 -25.27
N GLY A 284 10.75 -2.76 -24.92
CA GLY A 284 9.76 -2.32 -25.90
C GLY A 284 10.33 -1.34 -26.92
N GLY A 285 11.09 -0.34 -26.47
CA GLY A 285 11.80 0.62 -27.31
C GLY A 285 12.82 -0.02 -28.26
N VAL A 286 13.59 -1.01 -27.80
CA VAL A 286 14.50 -1.78 -28.66
C VAL A 286 13.71 -2.54 -29.73
N GLY A 287 12.56 -3.11 -29.37
CA GLY A 287 11.63 -3.72 -30.32
C GLY A 287 11.18 -2.75 -31.41
N VAL A 288 10.80 -1.52 -31.04
CA VAL A 288 10.48 -0.45 -32.00
C VAL A 288 11.66 -0.12 -32.90
N ALA A 289 12.85 0.07 -32.34
CA ALA A 289 14.04 0.41 -33.12
C ALA A 289 14.34 -0.68 -34.16
N ASN A 290 14.30 -1.95 -33.76
CA ASN A 290 14.50 -3.08 -34.66
C ASN A 290 13.41 -3.14 -35.75
N THR A 291 12.16 -2.87 -35.37
CA THR A 291 11.05 -2.75 -36.30
C THR A 291 11.30 -1.68 -37.36
N MET A 292 11.72 -0.51 -36.93
CA MET A 292 12.02 0.62 -37.79
C MET A 292 13.23 0.36 -38.69
N ILE A 293 14.31 -0.27 -38.21
CA ILE A 293 15.50 -0.57 -39.04
C ILE A 293 15.12 -1.44 -40.23
N ILE A 294 14.40 -2.53 -40.00
CA ILE A 294 14.02 -3.44 -41.08
C ILE A 294 12.97 -2.79 -42.01
N SER A 295 12.04 -1.99 -41.48
CA SER A 295 11.09 -1.22 -42.31
C SER A 295 11.83 -0.28 -43.29
N VAL A 296 12.91 0.36 -42.84
CA VAL A 296 13.77 1.21 -43.68
C VAL A 296 14.50 0.39 -44.76
N LEU A 297 14.97 -0.82 -44.43
CA LEU A 297 15.66 -1.70 -45.38
C LEU A 297 14.70 -2.19 -46.47
N GLU A 298 13.46 -2.50 -46.12
CA GLU A 298 12.44 -3.00 -47.04
C GLU A 298 11.88 -1.88 -47.93
N ARG A 299 11.75 -0.67 -47.40
CA ARG A 299 11.26 0.51 -48.13
C ARG A 299 12.38 1.30 -48.80
N ARG A 300 13.58 0.71 -48.92
CA ARG A 300 14.78 1.39 -49.45
C ARG A 300 14.56 1.95 -50.85
N HIS A 301 13.92 1.18 -51.73
CA HIS A 301 13.59 1.61 -53.09
C HIS A 301 12.62 2.81 -53.11
N GLU A 302 11.57 2.79 -52.28
CA GLU A 302 10.63 3.92 -52.13
C GLU A 302 11.33 5.19 -51.63
N ILE A 303 12.21 5.06 -50.63
CA ILE A 303 12.99 6.17 -50.08
C ILE A 303 13.89 6.75 -51.18
N GLY A 304 14.54 5.90 -51.97
CA GLY A 304 15.35 6.28 -53.12
C GLY A 304 14.58 7.09 -54.15
N LEU A 305 13.38 6.63 -54.52
CA LEU A 305 12.49 7.30 -55.46
C LEU A 305 12.01 8.67 -54.93
N ARG A 306 11.61 8.76 -53.66
CA ARG A 306 11.23 10.05 -53.05
C ARG A 306 12.39 11.04 -53.05
N ARG A 307 13.60 10.55 -52.76
CA ARG A 307 14.83 11.37 -52.72
C ARG A 307 15.28 11.81 -54.12
N SER A 308 15.08 11.00 -55.16
CA SER A 308 15.37 11.41 -56.56
C SER A 308 14.36 12.42 -57.09
N LEU A 309 13.10 12.35 -56.63
CA LEU A 309 12.05 13.33 -56.92
C LEU A 309 12.16 14.64 -56.10
N GLY A 310 13.22 14.80 -55.30
CA GLY A 310 13.51 16.05 -54.59
C GLY A 310 13.16 16.10 -53.10
N ALA A 311 12.73 15.00 -52.48
CA ALA A 311 12.48 14.97 -51.04
C ALA A 311 13.77 15.25 -50.24
N THR A 312 13.68 16.13 -49.25
CA THR A 312 14.81 16.49 -48.39
C THR A 312 15.09 15.39 -47.36
N ARG A 313 16.34 15.30 -46.87
CA ARG A 313 16.71 14.38 -45.77
C ARG A 313 15.87 14.65 -44.51
N GLY A 314 15.52 15.91 -44.27
CA GLY A 314 14.66 16.34 -43.16
C GLY A 314 13.25 15.73 -43.26
N GLN A 315 12.61 15.81 -44.43
CA GLN A 315 11.27 15.24 -44.66
C GLN A 315 11.24 13.72 -44.45
N ILE A 316 12.28 13.00 -44.90
CA ILE A 316 12.39 11.56 -44.65
C ILE A 316 12.57 11.26 -43.15
N ARG A 317 13.44 12.01 -42.45
CA ARG A 317 13.62 11.86 -40.99
C ARG A 317 12.32 12.13 -40.23
N THR A 318 11.60 13.21 -40.54
CA THR A 318 10.35 13.55 -39.85
C THR A 318 9.25 12.53 -40.12
N GLN A 319 9.20 11.94 -41.31
CA GLN A 319 8.27 10.87 -41.63
C GLN A 319 8.49 9.65 -40.74
N PHE A 320 9.71 9.12 -40.70
CA PHE A 320 10.02 7.93 -39.88
C PHE A 320 9.92 8.21 -38.38
N LEU A 321 10.29 9.42 -37.94
CA LEU A 321 10.10 9.81 -36.54
C LEU A 321 8.61 9.88 -36.17
N ALA A 322 7.77 10.44 -37.04
CA ALA A 322 6.32 10.47 -36.83
C ALA A 322 5.72 9.06 -36.79
N GLU A 323 6.20 8.14 -37.63
CA GLU A 323 5.78 6.73 -37.62
C GLU A 323 6.10 6.06 -36.27
N SER A 324 7.31 6.30 -35.73
CA SER A 324 7.70 5.83 -34.39
C SER A 324 6.83 6.44 -33.28
N LEU A 325 6.58 7.74 -33.33
CA LEU A 325 5.74 8.45 -32.35
C LEU A 325 4.29 7.96 -32.35
N VAL A 326 3.70 7.71 -33.53
CA VAL A 326 2.35 7.16 -33.63
C VAL A 326 2.30 5.76 -33.03
N LEU A 327 3.29 4.92 -33.31
CA LEU A 327 3.37 3.57 -32.74
C LEU A 327 3.53 3.61 -31.22
N SER A 328 4.37 4.50 -30.70
CA SER A 328 4.55 4.72 -29.26
C SER A 328 3.31 5.30 -28.58
N LEU A 329 2.57 6.17 -29.26
CA LEU A 329 1.31 6.70 -28.73
C LEU A 329 0.24 5.61 -28.65
N ILE A 330 0.11 4.77 -29.69
CA ILE A 330 -0.82 3.63 -29.68
C ILE A 330 -0.45 2.65 -28.57
N GLY A 331 0.83 2.27 -28.49
CA GLY A 331 1.33 1.39 -27.42
C GLY A 331 1.14 2.01 -26.03
N GLY A 332 1.36 3.32 -25.88
CA GLY A 332 1.19 4.03 -24.62
C GLY A 332 -0.26 4.14 -24.17
N ILE A 333 -1.18 4.46 -25.09
CA ILE A 333 -2.63 4.48 -24.79
C ILE A 333 -3.11 3.06 -24.45
N ALA A 334 -2.77 2.07 -25.28
CA ALA A 334 -3.16 0.68 -25.03
C ALA A 334 -2.61 0.17 -23.69
N GLY A 335 -1.33 0.41 -23.41
CA GLY A 335 -0.70 0.08 -22.15
C GLY A 335 -1.32 0.82 -20.97
N GLY A 336 -1.62 2.11 -21.12
CA GLY A 336 -2.28 2.90 -20.06
C GLY A 336 -3.66 2.37 -19.73
N VAL A 337 -4.46 2.03 -20.74
CA VAL A 337 -5.78 1.40 -20.55
C VAL A 337 -5.66 0.03 -19.89
N LEU A 338 -4.73 -0.81 -20.35
CA LEU A 338 -4.49 -2.12 -19.75
C LEU A 338 -4.03 -2.02 -18.30
N GLY A 339 -3.11 -1.10 -18.00
CA GLY A 339 -2.62 -0.85 -16.64
C GLY A 339 -3.73 -0.35 -15.73
N ALA A 340 -4.54 0.60 -16.20
CA ALA A 340 -5.71 1.08 -15.47
C ALA A 340 -6.74 -0.02 -15.20
N ALA A 341 -7.04 -0.85 -16.20
CA ALA A 341 -7.93 -1.98 -16.05
C ALA A 341 -7.38 -2.99 -15.02
N ALA A 342 -6.07 -3.25 -15.03
CA ALA A 342 -5.43 -4.10 -14.05
C ALA A 342 -5.47 -3.50 -12.63
N THR A 343 -5.23 -2.20 -12.46
CA THR A 343 -5.39 -1.51 -11.17
C THR A 343 -6.83 -1.61 -10.66
N VAL A 344 -7.82 -1.35 -11.52
CA VAL A 344 -9.24 -1.45 -11.13
C VAL A 344 -9.59 -2.87 -10.74
N ALA A 345 -9.17 -3.87 -11.51
CA ALA A 345 -9.40 -5.27 -11.20
C ALA A 345 -8.75 -5.68 -9.87
N TYR A 346 -7.53 -5.24 -9.62
CA TYR A 346 -6.84 -5.48 -8.35
C TYR A 346 -7.54 -4.81 -7.17
N ALA A 347 -7.82 -3.50 -7.28
CA ALA A 347 -8.43 -2.73 -6.21
C ALA A 347 -9.82 -3.29 -5.84
N THR A 348 -10.64 -3.62 -6.84
CA THR A 348 -11.96 -4.21 -6.60
C THR A 348 -11.87 -5.62 -5.98
N ALA A 349 -10.91 -6.44 -6.39
CA ALA A 349 -10.70 -7.77 -5.81
C ALA A 349 -10.24 -7.71 -4.34
N GLN A 350 -9.51 -6.67 -3.96
CA GLN A 350 -9.00 -6.45 -2.60
C GLN A 350 -9.90 -5.56 -1.75
N GLY A 351 -11.01 -5.05 -2.28
CA GLY A 351 -11.88 -4.10 -1.57
C GLY A 351 -11.26 -2.71 -1.35
N LEU A 352 -10.22 -2.37 -2.10
CA LEU A 352 -9.49 -1.11 -1.98
C LEU A 352 -10.19 0.02 -2.76
N PRO A 353 -10.02 1.29 -2.31
CA PRO A 353 -10.44 2.44 -3.09
C PRO A 353 -9.66 2.54 -4.40
N ILE A 354 -10.35 2.83 -5.51
CA ILE A 354 -9.70 3.00 -6.82
C ILE A 354 -9.09 4.40 -6.89
N ALA A 355 -7.78 4.50 -6.69
CA ALA A 355 -7.04 5.77 -6.77
C ALA A 355 -6.22 5.86 -8.08
N LEU A 356 -6.87 6.26 -9.17
CA LEU A 356 -6.21 6.51 -10.46
C LEU A 356 -6.15 8.00 -10.78
N HIS A 357 -4.99 8.60 -10.51
CA HIS A 357 -4.76 10.00 -10.81
C HIS A 357 -4.37 10.22 -12.28
N TRP A 358 -4.89 11.29 -12.90
CA TRP A 358 -4.63 11.62 -14.31
C TRP A 358 -3.14 11.85 -14.64
N TRP A 359 -2.35 12.29 -13.65
CA TRP A 359 -0.92 12.54 -13.83
C TRP A 359 -0.13 11.25 -14.10
N VAL A 360 -0.58 10.10 -13.60
CA VAL A 360 0.03 8.78 -13.86
C VAL A 360 -0.08 8.44 -15.35
N PHE A 361 -1.25 8.66 -15.94
CA PHE A 361 -1.45 8.49 -17.39
C PHE A 361 -0.63 9.49 -18.20
N ALA A 362 -0.57 10.74 -17.77
CA ALA A 362 0.22 11.77 -18.45
C ALA A 362 1.73 11.42 -18.43
N ALA A 363 2.25 10.97 -17.29
CA ALA A 363 3.64 10.54 -17.14
C ALA A 363 3.95 9.30 -18.00
N ALA A 364 3.04 8.33 -18.04
CA ALA A 364 3.15 7.15 -18.89
C ALA A 364 3.22 7.50 -20.39
N ILE A 365 2.34 8.38 -20.86
CA ILE A 365 2.34 8.87 -22.26
C ILE A 365 3.62 9.66 -22.55
N ALA A 366 4.07 10.51 -21.63
CA ALA A 366 5.33 11.24 -21.80
C ALA A 366 6.52 10.28 -21.92
N ALA A 367 6.57 9.24 -21.09
CA ALA A 367 7.61 8.21 -21.12
C ALA A 367 7.62 7.43 -22.46
N THR A 368 6.46 7.03 -22.99
CA THR A 368 6.42 6.35 -24.30
C THR A 368 6.86 7.23 -25.43
N LEU A 369 6.45 8.50 -25.45
CA LEU A 369 6.85 9.43 -26.49
C LEU A 369 8.36 9.67 -26.45
N LEU A 370 8.96 9.75 -25.26
CA LEU A 370 10.39 9.88 -25.08
C LEU A 370 11.14 8.65 -25.61
N VAL A 371 10.75 7.44 -25.16
CA VAL A 371 11.38 6.19 -25.60
C VAL A 371 11.17 5.96 -27.11
N GLY A 372 9.97 6.23 -27.61
CA GLY A 372 9.63 6.18 -29.04
C GLY A 372 10.45 7.14 -29.90
N SER A 373 10.70 8.34 -29.39
CA SER A 373 11.55 9.32 -30.05
C SER A 373 12.99 8.82 -30.13
N VAL A 374 13.55 8.33 -29.01
CA VAL A 374 14.93 7.84 -28.93
C VAL A 374 15.11 6.60 -29.82
N ALA A 375 14.21 5.63 -29.71
CA ALA A 375 14.23 4.39 -30.50
C ALA A 375 14.07 4.65 -32.01
N GLY A 376 13.20 5.60 -32.38
CA GLY A 376 12.92 5.94 -33.78
C GLY A 376 13.97 6.87 -34.42
N LEU A 377 14.76 7.58 -33.62
CA LEU A 377 15.69 8.59 -34.13
C LEU A 377 16.83 7.98 -34.95
N TYR A 378 17.49 6.94 -34.43
CA TYR A 378 18.61 6.31 -35.14
C TYR A 378 18.18 5.73 -36.51
N PRO A 379 17.10 4.92 -36.61
CA PRO A 379 16.60 4.43 -37.89
C PRO A 379 16.17 5.55 -38.84
N ALA A 380 15.50 6.59 -38.34
CA ALA A 380 15.06 7.74 -39.14
C ALA A 380 16.25 8.51 -39.76
N VAL A 381 17.32 8.70 -38.99
CA VAL A 381 18.55 9.32 -39.48
C VAL A 381 19.24 8.42 -40.52
N ARG A 382 19.27 7.10 -40.28
CA ARG A 382 19.85 6.14 -41.23
C ARG A 382 19.07 6.11 -42.55
N ALA A 383 17.74 6.13 -42.50
CA ALA A 383 16.87 6.21 -43.68
C ALA A 383 17.13 7.47 -44.50
N ALA A 384 17.23 8.63 -43.84
CA ALA A 384 17.47 9.91 -44.49
C ALA A 384 18.85 10.01 -45.18
N ARG A 385 19.81 9.15 -44.80
CA ARG A 385 21.17 9.11 -45.38
C ARG A 385 21.32 8.17 -46.57
N VAL A 386 20.30 7.37 -46.90
CA VAL A 386 20.34 6.51 -48.09
C VAL A 386 20.45 7.37 -49.36
N SER A 387 21.42 7.09 -50.23
CA SER A 387 21.59 7.80 -51.51
C SER A 387 20.63 7.23 -52.57
N PRO A 388 20.08 8.08 -53.46
CA PRO A 388 19.19 7.62 -54.53
C PRO A 388 19.85 6.58 -55.45
N THR A 389 21.13 6.77 -55.75
CA THR A 389 21.91 5.88 -56.63
C THR A 389 22.06 4.48 -56.05
N VAL A 390 22.36 4.37 -54.76
CA VAL A 390 22.48 3.06 -54.08
C VAL A 390 21.11 2.42 -53.89
N ALA A 391 20.07 3.22 -53.64
CA ALA A 391 18.72 2.68 -53.43
C ALA A 391 18.06 2.13 -54.70
N LEU A 392 18.39 2.68 -55.88
CA LEU A 392 17.82 2.29 -57.18
C LEU A 392 18.71 1.31 -57.96
N GLY A 393 20.01 1.25 -57.65
CA GLY A 393 20.97 0.38 -58.33
C GLY A 393 21.02 -1.07 -57.82
N THR A 394 20.34 -1.38 -56.72
CA THR A 394 20.27 -2.73 -56.13
C THR A 394 18.94 -3.44 -56.41
N ALA A 395 18.29 -3.13 -57.53
CA ALA A 395 17.03 -3.75 -57.94
C ALA A 395 17.25 -5.11 -58.60
#